data_AF-A0A7S1K5K1-F1
#
_entry.id   AF-A0A7S1K5K1-F1
#
_cell.length_a   1.000
_cell.length_b   1.000
_cell.length_c   1.000
_cell.angle_alpha   90.00
_cell.angle_beta   90.00
_cell.angle_gamma   90.00
#
_symmetry.space_group_name_H-M   'P 1'
#
loop_
_entity.id
_entity.type
_entity.pdbx_description
1 polymer ?
#
loop_
_entity_poly.entity_id
_entity_poly.type
_entity_poly.pdbx_seq_one_letter_code
_entity_poly.pdbx_strand_id
1 'polypeptide(L)'
;EVGINQLREWYHVVVLAYGCQKDKMLGLDGEDLEGVLSARRFVFWYNGHPEAFSVQPDLTSSEEAVVIGHGNVALDCARVLTRKISELEKTDISDLAESALRQSAIRWVHVVGRRGVVQAAWTNKELRELTQLDGVLPIVDPAEYEANMNDASKKEMEGNRGKQRMMPIIETMMKNWDRREITDKKIIQLRFLTSPVRITPHAAEPWRADGIELRRNRLEGEPGRQRAVPLDGPDAEP
;
A
#
# COMPACT_ATOMS: atom_id res chain seq x y z
N GLU A 1 -15.20 -34.41 1.60
CA GLU A 1 -15.74 -33.04 1.50
C GLU A 1 -17.06 -33.00 2.27
N VAL A 2 -17.33 -31.94 3.03
CA VAL A 2 -18.56 -31.79 3.82
C VAL A 2 -19.32 -30.56 3.32
N GLY A 3 -20.54 -30.76 2.83
CA GLY A 3 -21.37 -29.68 2.30
C GLY A 3 -22.14 -28.92 3.38
N ILE A 4 -22.54 -27.68 3.08
CA ILE A 4 -23.33 -26.86 4.02
C ILE A 4 -24.67 -27.49 4.40
N ASN A 5 -25.29 -28.26 3.48
CA ASN A 5 -26.55 -28.95 3.76
C ASN A 5 -26.37 -30.05 4.80
N GLN A 6 -25.26 -30.81 4.72
CA GLN A 6 -24.93 -31.82 5.72
C GLN A 6 -24.69 -31.18 7.10
N LEU A 7 -24.01 -30.03 7.15
CA LEU A 7 -23.82 -29.29 8.40
C LEU A 7 -25.16 -28.84 9.02
N ARG A 8 -26.14 -28.45 8.20
CA ARG A 8 -27.48 -28.04 8.68
C ARG A 8 -28.33 -29.23 9.15
N GLU A 9 -28.06 -30.43 8.65
CA GLU A 9 -28.70 -31.66 9.14
C GLU A 9 -28.10 -32.11 10.48
N TRP A 10 -26.79 -31.94 10.67
CA TRP A 10 -26.09 -32.40 11.88
C TRP A 10 -26.16 -31.42 13.05
N TYR A 11 -26.38 -30.13 12.78
CA TYR A 11 -26.32 -29.08 13.80
C TYR A 11 -27.54 -28.16 13.77
N HIS A 12 -28.00 -27.75 14.95
CA HIS A 12 -29.10 -26.80 15.11
C HIS A 12 -28.80 -25.41 14.55
N VAL A 13 -27.52 -24.98 14.59
CA VAL A 13 -27.06 -23.68 14.11
C VAL A 13 -25.71 -23.86 13.42
N VAL A 14 -25.55 -23.24 12.25
CA VAL A 14 -24.29 -23.19 11.50
C VAL A 14 -23.85 -21.72 11.40
N VAL A 15 -22.65 -21.43 11.90
CA VAL A 15 -22.03 -20.09 11.82
C VAL A 15 -20.91 -20.13 10.78
N LEU A 16 -21.05 -19.33 9.73
CA LEU A 16 -20.02 -19.20 8.68
C LEU A 16 -19.03 -18.10 9.08
N ALA A 17 -17.83 -18.50 9.49
CA ALA A 17 -16.77 -17.60 9.96
C ALA A 17 -15.45 -17.78 9.17
N TYR A 18 -15.53 -18.10 7.87
CA TYR A 18 -14.36 -18.40 7.02
C TYR A 18 -13.64 -17.15 6.47
N GLY A 19 -14.05 -15.94 6.89
CA GLY A 19 -13.42 -14.69 6.48
C GLY A 19 -13.60 -14.33 5.00
N CYS A 20 -12.64 -13.58 4.44
CA CYS A 20 -12.59 -13.20 3.04
C CYS A 20 -11.31 -13.75 2.39
N GLN A 21 -11.46 -14.73 1.50
CA GLN A 21 -10.33 -15.42 0.86
C GLN A 21 -9.99 -14.89 -0.54
N LYS A 22 -10.84 -14.05 -1.13
CA LYS A 22 -10.63 -13.56 -2.49
C LYS A 22 -9.88 -12.23 -2.49
N ASP A 23 -8.86 -12.17 -3.34
CA ASP A 23 -8.17 -10.93 -3.66
C ASP A 23 -9.07 -10.05 -4.53
N LYS A 24 -8.98 -8.74 -4.31
CA LYS A 24 -9.62 -7.77 -5.19
C LYS A 24 -8.61 -7.36 -6.27
N MET A 25 -8.80 -7.91 -7.46
CA MET A 25 -8.05 -7.51 -8.64
C MET A 25 -8.40 -6.06 -9.02
N LEU A 26 -7.42 -5.35 -9.57
CA LEU A 26 -7.52 -3.99 -10.10
C LEU A 26 -8.22 -3.97 -11.47
N GLY A 27 -8.14 -5.07 -12.23
CA GLY A 27 -8.70 -5.21 -13.56
C GLY A 27 -7.92 -4.39 -14.59
N LEU A 28 -6.60 -4.36 -14.48
CA LEU A 28 -5.72 -3.54 -15.33
C LEU A 28 -4.94 -4.40 -16.31
N ASP A 29 -4.56 -3.80 -17.44
CA ASP A 29 -3.62 -4.42 -18.36
C ASP A 29 -2.27 -4.65 -17.66
N GLY A 30 -1.73 -5.86 -17.80
CA GLY A 30 -0.47 -6.27 -17.18
C GLY A 30 -0.58 -6.71 -15.71
N GLU A 31 -1.78 -6.81 -15.13
CA GLU A 31 -1.96 -7.26 -13.73
C GLU A 31 -1.50 -8.72 -13.49
N ASP A 32 -1.40 -9.53 -14.53
CA ASP A 32 -0.94 -10.92 -14.45
C ASP A 32 0.59 -11.09 -14.69
N LEU A 33 1.32 -9.99 -14.88
CA LEU A 33 2.78 -10.03 -15.08
C LEU A 33 3.50 -10.50 -13.81
N GLU A 34 4.63 -11.18 -14.00
CA GLU A 34 5.50 -11.55 -12.89
C GLU A 34 6.04 -10.30 -12.18
N GLY A 35 6.08 -10.34 -10.84
CA GLY A 35 6.37 -9.17 -10.00
C GLY A 35 5.11 -8.42 -9.53
N VAL A 36 3.93 -8.69 -10.10
CA VAL A 36 2.65 -8.18 -9.60
C VAL A 36 2.06 -9.16 -8.60
N LEU A 37 1.86 -8.72 -7.36
CA LEU A 37 1.30 -9.54 -6.29
C LEU A 37 0.14 -8.81 -5.60
N SER A 38 -0.89 -9.57 -5.24
CA SER A 38 -1.87 -9.07 -4.27
C SER A 38 -1.19 -8.87 -2.92
N ALA A 39 -1.61 -7.83 -2.19
CA ALA A 39 -1.09 -7.58 -0.85
C ALA A 39 -1.32 -8.79 0.07
N ARG A 40 -2.44 -9.51 -0.08
CA ARG A 40 -2.69 -10.75 0.68
C ARG A 40 -1.64 -11.81 0.40
N ARG A 41 -1.27 -12.05 -0.87
CA ARG A 41 -0.22 -13.03 -1.22
C ARG A 41 1.14 -12.63 -0.65
N PHE A 42 1.48 -11.35 -0.69
CA PHE A 42 2.70 -10.84 -0.05
C PHE A 42 2.68 -11.03 1.48
N VAL A 43 1.54 -10.73 2.12
CA VAL A 43 1.33 -10.96 3.56
C VAL A 43 1.41 -12.43 3.94
N PHE A 44 0.81 -13.28 3.14
CA PHE A 44 0.86 -14.73 3.33
C PHE A 44 2.28 -15.25 3.21
N TRP A 45 3.05 -14.73 2.26
CA TRP A 45 4.45 -15.10 2.05
C TRP A 45 5.32 -14.77 3.27
N TYR A 46 5.27 -13.53 3.77
CA TYR A 46 6.11 -13.17 4.92
C TYR A 46 5.63 -13.79 6.23
N ASN A 47 4.35 -14.17 6.36
CA ASN A 47 3.83 -14.89 7.53
C ASN A 47 3.92 -16.42 7.40
N GLY A 48 4.52 -16.95 6.33
CA GLY A 48 4.71 -18.40 6.17
C GLY A 48 3.42 -19.19 5.94
N HIS A 49 2.39 -18.56 5.37
CA HIS A 49 1.13 -19.23 5.07
C HIS A 49 1.33 -20.28 3.94
N PRO A 50 0.82 -21.52 4.06
CA PRO A 50 1.07 -22.59 3.09
C PRO A 50 0.65 -22.25 1.65
N GLU A 51 -0.44 -21.50 1.45
CA GLU A 51 -0.87 -21.04 0.12
C GLU A 51 0.14 -20.13 -0.60
N ALA A 52 1.09 -19.55 0.13
CA ALA A 52 2.11 -18.67 -0.43
C ALA A 52 3.49 -19.33 -0.55
N PHE A 53 3.60 -20.65 -0.42
CA PHE A 53 4.89 -21.35 -0.56
C PHE A 53 5.51 -21.20 -1.97
N SER A 54 4.67 -21.01 -2.99
CA SER A 54 5.10 -20.72 -4.36
C SER A 54 5.34 -19.24 -4.65
N VAL A 55 5.06 -18.34 -3.69
CA VAL A 55 5.27 -16.90 -3.86
C VAL A 55 6.75 -16.60 -3.62
N GLN A 56 7.44 -16.12 -4.64
CA GLN A 56 8.85 -15.74 -4.60
C GLN A 56 8.98 -14.35 -5.23
N PRO A 57 8.69 -13.26 -4.49
CA PRO A 57 8.84 -11.92 -5.03
C PRO A 57 10.31 -11.66 -5.33
N ASP A 58 10.62 -11.19 -6.53
CA ASP A 58 11.93 -10.64 -6.83
C ASP A 58 12.06 -9.27 -6.17
N LEU A 59 12.93 -9.19 -5.17
CA LEU A 59 13.22 -7.97 -4.42
C LEU A 59 14.60 -7.40 -4.75
N THR A 60 15.29 -7.95 -5.74
CA THR A 60 16.71 -7.68 -6.03
C THR A 60 16.92 -6.86 -7.31
N SER A 61 15.95 -6.90 -8.22
CA SER A 61 16.06 -6.28 -9.53
C SER A 61 15.69 -4.82 -9.63
N SER A 62 15.07 -4.28 -8.58
CA SER A 62 14.59 -2.91 -8.52
C SER A 62 14.88 -2.35 -7.14
N GLU A 63 15.14 -1.05 -7.10
CA GLU A 63 15.20 -0.29 -5.86
C GLU A 63 13.84 0.23 -5.43
N GLU A 64 12.81 0.11 -6.27
CA GLU A 64 11.47 0.65 -6.03
C GLU A 64 10.40 -0.43 -5.99
N ALA A 65 9.46 -0.28 -5.04
CA ALA A 65 8.23 -1.06 -4.98
C ALA A 65 7.01 -0.14 -4.91
N VAL A 66 5.91 -0.54 -5.54
CA VAL A 66 4.65 0.19 -5.53
C VAL A 66 3.56 -0.63 -4.84
N VAL A 67 2.96 -0.07 -3.81
CA VAL A 67 1.85 -0.65 -3.05
C VAL A 67 0.59 0.16 -3.32
N ILE A 68 -0.42 -0.47 -3.95
CA ILE A 68 -1.68 0.18 -4.27
C ILE A 68 -2.66 0.06 -3.10
N GLY A 69 -3.02 1.20 -2.53
CA GLY A 69 -4.06 1.32 -1.50
C GLY A 69 -3.61 2.10 -0.27
N HIS A 70 -4.56 2.79 0.35
CA HIS A 70 -4.36 3.54 1.59
C HIS A 70 -5.10 2.87 2.76
N GLY A 71 -4.70 1.64 3.07
CA GLY A 71 -5.22 0.87 4.22
C GLY A 71 -4.09 0.30 5.06
N ASN A 72 -4.40 -0.27 6.23
CA ASN A 72 -3.36 -0.81 7.13
C ASN A 72 -2.47 -1.86 6.44
N VAL A 73 -3.06 -2.77 5.65
CA VAL A 73 -2.31 -3.81 4.93
C VAL A 73 -1.27 -3.22 3.97
N ALA A 74 -1.56 -2.06 3.35
CA ALA A 74 -0.58 -1.39 2.50
C ALA A 74 0.60 -0.84 3.33
N LEU A 75 0.33 -0.34 4.53
CA LEU A 75 1.37 0.09 5.46
C LEU A 75 2.18 -1.09 5.99
N ASP A 76 1.54 -2.25 6.25
CA ASP A 76 2.24 -3.50 6.58
C ASP A 76 3.24 -3.90 5.49
N CYS A 77 2.81 -3.90 4.23
CA CYS A 77 3.68 -4.23 3.10
C CYS A 77 4.87 -3.26 3.05
N ALA A 78 4.62 -1.95 3.16
CA ALA A 78 5.67 -0.94 3.15
C ALA A 78 6.64 -1.09 4.33
N ARG A 79 6.14 -1.41 5.53
CA ARG A 79 6.97 -1.69 6.70
C ARG A 79 7.88 -2.89 6.48
N VAL A 80 7.34 -4.01 6.03
CA VAL A 80 8.12 -5.24 5.82
C VAL A 80 9.23 -5.02 4.79
N LEU A 81 8.92 -4.34 3.68
CA LEU A 81 9.91 -4.05 2.62
C LEU A 81 11.04 -3.11 3.07
N THR A 82 10.78 -2.23 4.02
CA THR A 82 11.74 -1.19 4.44
C THR A 82 12.38 -1.42 5.80
N ARG A 83 11.85 -2.33 6.62
CA ARG A 83 12.36 -2.59 7.97
C ARG A 83 13.76 -3.20 7.91
N LYS A 84 14.58 -2.87 8.91
CA LYS A 84 15.93 -3.43 9.06
C LYS A 84 15.84 -4.94 9.33
N ILE A 85 16.73 -5.69 8.70
CA ILE A 85 16.78 -7.15 8.85
C ILE A 85 17.01 -7.56 10.30
N SER A 86 17.87 -6.85 11.03
CA SER A 86 18.14 -7.11 12.45
C SER A 86 16.94 -6.89 13.38
N GLU A 87 15.89 -6.21 12.92
CA GLU A 87 14.61 -6.12 13.62
C GLU A 87 13.67 -7.26 13.23
N LEU A 88 13.68 -7.66 11.95
CA LEU A 88 12.88 -8.77 11.43
C LEU A 88 13.32 -10.13 11.99
N GLU A 89 14.63 -10.34 12.16
CA GLU A 89 15.24 -11.53 12.80
C GLU A 89 14.71 -11.82 14.22
N LYS A 90 14.09 -10.82 14.87
CA LYS A 90 13.51 -10.93 16.21
C LYS A 90 12.01 -11.22 16.20
N THR A 91 11.43 -11.41 15.03
CA THR A 91 10.00 -11.65 14.81
C THR A 91 9.75 -13.10 14.38
N ASP A 92 8.48 -13.45 14.14
CA ASP A 92 8.03 -14.73 13.59
C ASP A 92 7.89 -14.72 12.06
N ILE A 93 8.54 -13.76 11.38
CA ILE A 93 8.61 -13.73 9.91
C ILE A 93 9.18 -15.04 9.36
N SER A 94 8.68 -15.48 8.20
CA SER A 94 9.14 -16.73 7.59
C SER A 94 10.61 -16.65 7.15
N ASP A 95 11.36 -17.74 7.34
CA ASP A 95 12.77 -17.83 6.93
C ASP A 95 12.97 -17.53 5.44
N LEU A 96 12.00 -17.95 4.60
CA LEU A 96 11.98 -17.66 3.17
C LEU A 96 11.90 -16.15 2.91
N ALA A 97 11.01 -15.45 3.61
CA ALA A 97 10.87 -14.01 3.45
C ALA A 97 12.03 -13.23 4.04
N GLU A 98 12.54 -13.63 5.20
CA GLU A 98 13.73 -13.03 5.80
C GLU A 98 14.94 -13.14 4.86
N SER A 99 15.18 -14.33 4.28
CA SER A 99 16.29 -14.58 3.35
C SER A 99 16.21 -13.72 2.09
N ALA A 100 15.01 -13.52 1.55
CA ALA A 100 14.77 -12.66 0.40
C ALA A 100 14.91 -11.17 0.76
N LEU A 101 14.35 -10.73 1.89
CA LEU A 101 14.45 -9.35 2.37
C LEU A 101 15.89 -8.97 2.67
N ARG A 102 16.71 -9.90 3.16
CA ARG A 102 18.15 -9.69 3.40
C ARG A 102 18.92 -9.33 2.12
N GLN A 103 18.49 -9.85 0.98
CA GLN A 103 19.07 -9.59 -0.33
C GLN A 103 18.38 -8.43 -1.06
N SER A 104 17.33 -7.86 -0.47
CA SER A 104 16.50 -6.87 -1.14
C SER A 104 17.27 -5.59 -1.47
N ALA A 105 17.17 -5.18 -2.73
CA ALA A 105 17.64 -3.91 -3.24
C ALA A 105 16.63 -2.77 -2.98
N ILE A 106 15.45 -3.04 -2.43
CA ILE A 106 14.39 -2.04 -2.26
C ILE A 106 14.84 -0.93 -1.31
N ARG A 107 14.85 0.29 -1.86
CA ARG A 107 15.19 1.56 -1.22
C ARG A 107 13.99 2.49 -1.12
N TRP A 108 13.04 2.42 -2.05
CA TRP A 108 11.88 3.30 -2.11
C TRP A 108 10.58 2.51 -2.21
N VAL A 109 9.62 2.81 -1.34
CA VAL A 109 8.26 2.22 -1.41
C VAL A 109 7.23 3.32 -1.60
N HIS A 110 6.53 3.28 -2.73
CA HIS A 110 5.40 4.16 -3.04
C HIS A 110 4.10 3.55 -2.55
N VAL A 111 3.41 4.19 -1.62
CA VAL A 111 2.09 3.78 -1.15
C VAL A 111 1.03 4.68 -1.81
N VAL A 112 0.44 4.17 -2.88
CA VAL A 112 -0.36 4.96 -3.83
C VAL A 112 -1.85 4.84 -3.51
N GLY A 113 -2.50 5.98 -3.33
CA GLY A 113 -3.95 6.04 -3.10
C GLY A 113 -4.64 6.97 -4.09
N ARG A 114 -5.74 6.48 -4.65
CA ARG A 114 -6.56 7.25 -5.60
C ARG A 114 -7.25 8.49 -5.03
N ARG A 115 -7.37 8.59 -3.70
CA ARG A 115 -8.04 9.71 -2.99
C ARG A 115 -7.04 10.48 -2.11
N GLY A 116 -7.54 11.45 -1.37
CA GLY A 116 -6.76 12.23 -0.42
C GLY A 116 -6.57 11.54 0.92
N VAL A 117 -5.76 12.18 1.76
CA VAL A 117 -5.37 11.69 3.08
C VAL A 117 -6.58 11.55 4.02
N VAL A 118 -7.57 12.43 3.91
CA VAL A 118 -8.81 12.39 4.71
C VAL A 118 -9.63 11.12 4.44
N GLN A 119 -9.53 10.55 3.25
CA GLN A 119 -10.27 9.35 2.84
C GLN A 119 -9.50 8.04 3.01
N ALA A 120 -8.29 8.10 3.56
CA ALA A 120 -7.50 6.91 3.85
C ALA A 120 -8.17 6.03 4.92
N ALA A 121 -8.00 4.73 4.78
CA ALA A 121 -8.60 3.70 5.63
C ALA A 121 -7.61 3.13 6.68
N TRP A 122 -6.37 3.63 6.72
CA TRP A 122 -5.44 3.28 7.79
C TRP A 122 -5.86 3.90 9.13
N THR A 123 -5.35 3.34 10.22
CA THR A 123 -5.50 3.95 11.55
C THR A 123 -4.31 4.84 11.89
N ASN A 124 -4.51 5.79 12.81
CA ASN A 124 -3.44 6.68 13.26
C ASN A 124 -2.29 5.93 13.94
N LYS A 125 -2.55 4.77 14.55
CA LYS A 125 -1.50 3.93 15.15
C LYS A 125 -0.56 3.44 14.05
N GLU A 126 -1.13 2.77 13.04
CA GLU A 126 -0.35 2.18 11.95
C GLU A 126 0.42 3.23 11.14
N LEU A 127 -0.20 4.39 10.87
CA LEU A 127 0.49 5.50 10.20
C LEU A 127 1.65 6.06 11.05
N ARG A 128 1.46 6.18 12.37
CA ARG A 128 2.49 6.71 13.27
C ARG A 128 3.71 5.81 13.34
N GLU A 129 3.52 4.49 13.30
CA GLU A 129 4.63 3.53 13.33
C GLU A 129 5.62 3.76 12.18
N LEU A 130 5.18 4.24 11.01
CA LEU A 130 6.09 4.58 9.92
C LEU A 130 7.12 5.65 10.31
N THR A 131 6.73 6.61 11.15
CA THR A 131 7.62 7.68 11.64
C THR A 131 8.62 7.22 12.70
N GLN A 132 8.47 5.99 13.19
CA GLN A 132 9.26 5.41 14.26
C GLN A 132 10.21 4.30 13.76
N LEU A 133 10.13 3.95 12.47
CA LEU A 133 11.01 2.95 11.86
C LEU A 133 12.45 3.47 11.80
N ASP A 134 13.38 2.67 12.34
CA ASP A 134 14.79 2.99 12.27
C ASP A 134 15.32 2.81 10.83
N GLY A 135 16.14 3.76 10.36
CA GLY A 135 16.69 3.75 9.01
C GLY A 135 15.69 4.01 7.87
N VAL A 136 14.46 4.45 8.18
CA VAL A 136 13.43 4.78 7.19
C VAL A 136 13.06 6.27 7.28
N LEU A 137 12.82 6.90 6.14
CA LEU A 137 12.34 8.27 6.00
C LEU A 137 10.95 8.25 5.34
N PRO A 138 9.86 8.35 6.11
CA PRO A 138 8.54 8.52 5.52
C PRO A 138 8.35 9.96 5.04
N ILE A 139 7.83 10.12 3.83
CA ILE A 139 7.65 11.41 3.16
C ILE A 139 6.25 11.54 2.55
N VAL A 140 5.81 12.78 2.44
CA VAL A 140 4.61 13.20 1.71
C VAL A 140 5.00 14.43 0.90
N ASP A 141 4.62 14.46 -0.38
CA ASP A 141 4.77 15.67 -1.20
C ASP A 141 3.78 16.74 -0.72
N PRO A 142 4.26 17.93 -0.30
CA PRO A 142 3.39 19.04 0.08
C PRO A 142 2.39 19.43 -1.02
N ALA A 143 2.77 19.39 -2.30
CA ALA A 143 1.90 19.74 -3.41
C ALA A 143 0.76 18.71 -3.58
N GLU A 144 1.06 17.41 -3.45
CA GLU A 144 0.02 16.36 -3.45
C GLU A 144 -0.92 16.50 -2.25
N TYR A 145 -0.37 16.84 -1.08
CA TYR A 145 -1.16 17.07 0.13
C TYR A 145 -2.13 18.25 -0.05
N GLU A 146 -1.63 19.40 -0.50
CA GLU A 146 -2.43 20.60 -0.73
C GLU A 146 -3.55 20.35 -1.75
N ALA A 147 -3.25 19.66 -2.86
CA ALA A 147 -4.22 19.35 -3.91
C ALA A 147 -5.41 18.51 -3.41
N ASN A 148 -5.25 17.71 -2.34
CA ASN A 148 -6.34 16.91 -1.78
C ASN A 148 -7.08 17.55 -0.59
N MET A 149 -6.65 18.74 -0.16
CA MET A 149 -7.26 19.55 0.91
C MET A 149 -8.28 20.57 0.41
N ASN A 150 -9.25 20.13 -0.41
CA ASN A 150 -10.39 20.96 -0.81
C ASN A 150 -11.35 21.25 0.37
N ASP A 151 -12.34 22.12 0.17
CA ASP A 151 -13.28 22.52 1.22
C ASP A 151 -14.09 21.34 1.78
N ALA A 152 -14.43 20.36 0.93
CA ALA A 152 -15.15 19.18 1.37
C ALA A 152 -14.29 18.28 2.28
N SER A 153 -12.99 18.13 1.97
CA SER A 153 -12.01 17.43 2.80
C SER A 153 -11.82 18.12 4.15
N LYS A 154 -11.75 19.46 4.17
CA LYS A 154 -11.65 20.25 5.42
C LYS A 154 -12.87 20.03 6.32
N LYS A 155 -14.08 20.14 5.77
CA LYS A 155 -15.33 19.89 6.50
C LYS A 155 -15.42 18.46 7.04
N GLU A 156 -14.96 17.47 6.28
CA GLU A 156 -14.93 16.07 6.71
C GLU A 156 -13.99 15.84 7.91
N MET A 157 -12.94 16.66 8.05
CA MET A 157 -12.03 16.63 9.20
C MET A 157 -12.57 17.35 10.44
N GLU A 158 -13.29 18.48 10.29
CA GLU A 158 -13.79 19.31 11.40
C GLU A 158 -14.63 18.49 12.40
N GLY A 159 -15.40 17.51 11.93
CA GLY A 159 -16.21 16.62 12.78
C GLY A 159 -15.52 15.33 13.25
N ASN A 160 -14.27 15.06 12.84
CA ASN A 160 -13.64 13.77 13.06
C ASN A 160 -12.29 13.88 13.78
N ARG A 161 -12.33 13.68 15.11
CA ARG A 161 -11.13 13.72 15.98
C ARG A 161 -10.05 12.72 15.55
N GLY A 162 -10.42 11.58 14.98
CA GLY A 162 -9.48 10.61 14.44
C GLY A 162 -8.66 11.22 13.30
N LYS A 163 -9.34 11.82 12.32
CA LYS A 163 -8.69 12.48 11.19
C LYS A 163 -7.86 13.68 11.60
N GLN A 164 -8.33 14.49 12.54
CA GLN A 164 -7.55 15.61 13.09
C GLN A 164 -6.23 15.17 13.74
N ARG A 165 -6.26 14.06 14.50
CA ARG A 165 -5.05 13.49 15.14
C ARG A 165 -4.05 12.89 14.15
N MET A 166 -4.47 12.64 12.91
CA MET A 166 -3.59 12.16 11.83
C MET A 166 -2.72 13.29 11.28
N MET A 167 -3.22 14.53 11.26
CA MET A 167 -2.58 15.66 10.59
C MET A 167 -1.15 15.93 11.06
N PRO A 168 -0.82 15.94 12.37
CA PRO A 168 0.55 16.15 12.81
C PRO A 168 1.53 15.07 12.32
N ILE A 169 1.04 13.85 12.06
CA ILE A 169 1.84 12.76 11.52
C ILE A 169 2.19 13.06 10.06
N ILE A 170 1.18 13.47 9.27
CA ILE A 170 1.35 13.85 7.86
C ILE A 170 2.22 15.09 7.72
N GLU A 171 2.04 16.10 8.56
CA GLU A 171 2.90 17.29 8.64
C GLU A 171 4.36 16.93 8.91
N THR A 172 4.61 15.94 9.77
CA THR A 172 5.97 15.44 10.02
C THR A 172 6.56 14.81 8.75
N MET A 173 5.77 14.05 7.99
CA MET A 173 6.20 13.46 6.72
C MET A 173 6.42 14.51 5.63
N MET A 174 5.60 15.58 5.57
CA MET A 174 5.82 16.70 4.66
C MET A 174 7.11 17.46 4.96
N LYS A 175 7.43 17.69 6.24
CA LYS A 175 8.70 18.30 6.65
C LYS A 175 9.93 17.46 6.25
N ASN A 176 9.75 16.17 5.99
CA ASN A 176 10.82 15.30 5.51
C ASN A 176 11.01 15.36 3.99
N TRP A 177 10.11 16.02 3.23
CA TRP A 177 10.08 15.95 1.77
C TRP A 177 11.43 16.25 1.13
N ASP A 178 12.07 17.36 1.49
CA ASP A 178 13.35 17.78 0.88
C ASP A 178 14.53 16.88 1.27
N ARG A 179 14.41 16.14 2.37
CA ARG A 179 15.47 15.23 2.83
C ARG A 179 15.61 14.00 1.92
N ARG A 180 14.63 13.74 1.05
CA ARG A 180 14.65 12.61 0.11
C ARG A 180 15.88 12.63 -0.82
N GLU A 181 16.39 13.82 -1.14
CA GLU A 181 17.50 14.00 -2.10
C GLU A 181 18.88 13.78 -1.48
N ILE A 182 18.97 13.79 -0.15
CA ILE A 182 20.25 13.78 0.59
C ILE A 182 20.35 12.66 1.62
N THR A 183 19.34 11.79 1.72
CA THR A 183 19.30 10.73 2.72
C THR A 183 19.87 9.42 2.19
N ASP A 184 20.52 8.67 3.07
CA ASP A 184 20.93 7.27 2.90
C ASP A 184 19.89 6.29 3.46
N LYS A 185 18.75 6.77 3.96
CA LYS A 185 17.65 5.95 4.50
C LYS A 185 16.81 5.35 3.38
N LYS A 186 16.12 4.23 3.68
CA LYS A 186 15.02 3.78 2.82
C LYS A 186 13.86 4.78 2.93
N ILE A 187 13.09 4.95 1.87
CA ILE A 187 12.00 5.93 1.79
C ILE A 187 10.66 5.21 1.69
N ILE A 188 9.68 5.69 2.45
CA ILE A 188 8.27 5.37 2.22
C ILE A 188 7.58 6.66 1.80
N GLN A 189 7.12 6.73 0.56
CA GLN A 189 6.36 7.87 0.05
C GLN A 189 4.88 7.54 0.04
N LEU A 190 4.07 8.31 0.77
CA LEU A 190 2.62 8.23 0.63
C LEU A 190 2.20 9.14 -0.52
N ARG A 191 1.68 8.54 -1.60
CA ARG A 191 1.19 9.25 -2.77
C ARG A 191 -0.33 9.37 -2.75
N PHE A 192 -0.85 10.57 -2.99
CA PHE A 192 -2.28 10.86 -2.97
C PHE A 192 -2.81 11.17 -4.37
N LEU A 193 -4.14 11.11 -4.49
CA LEU A 193 -4.84 11.45 -5.73
C LEU A 193 -4.28 10.75 -6.96
N THR A 194 -3.82 9.51 -6.84
CA THR A 194 -3.12 8.84 -7.93
C THR A 194 -3.69 7.44 -8.13
N SER A 195 -4.08 7.12 -9.36
CA SER A 195 -4.69 5.84 -9.74
C SER A 195 -3.76 5.09 -10.68
N PRO A 196 -3.60 3.76 -10.50
CA PRO A 196 -2.92 2.95 -11.50
C PRO A 196 -3.75 2.84 -12.78
N VAL A 197 -3.07 2.89 -13.93
CA VAL A 197 -3.67 2.79 -15.27
C VAL A 197 -3.35 1.45 -15.91
N ARG A 198 -2.08 1.04 -15.89
CA ARG A 198 -1.61 -0.27 -16.37
C ARG A 198 -0.25 -0.60 -15.78
N ILE A 199 0.10 -1.89 -15.80
CA ILE A 199 1.45 -2.36 -15.50
C ILE A 199 2.20 -2.49 -16.82
N THR A 200 3.41 -1.95 -16.89
CA THR A 200 4.23 -2.00 -18.11
C THR A 200 5.14 -3.24 -18.08
N PRO A 201 5.24 -4.00 -19.18
CA PRO A 201 6.11 -5.16 -19.26
C PRO A 201 7.58 -4.74 -19.44
N HIS A 202 8.51 -5.57 -18.95
CA HIS A 202 9.93 -5.39 -19.12
C HIS A 202 10.35 -5.56 -20.58
N ALA A 203 11.20 -4.65 -21.06
CA ALA A 203 11.56 -4.55 -22.47
C ALA A 203 12.20 -5.84 -23.02
N ALA A 204 13.05 -6.50 -22.22
CA ALA A 204 13.70 -7.76 -22.61
C ALA A 204 12.96 -9.02 -22.15
N GLU A 205 12.07 -8.90 -21.15
CA GLU A 205 11.36 -10.02 -20.52
C GLU A 205 9.87 -9.68 -20.39
N PRO A 206 9.09 -9.70 -21.49
CA PRO A 206 7.74 -9.11 -21.48
C PRO A 206 6.72 -9.79 -20.57
N TRP A 207 7.06 -10.95 -20.00
CA TRP A 207 6.27 -11.67 -19.00
C TRP A 207 6.40 -11.09 -17.58
N ARG A 208 7.31 -10.13 -17.39
CA ARG A 208 7.65 -9.52 -16.11
C ARG A 208 7.29 -8.04 -16.09
N ALA A 209 6.88 -7.52 -14.94
CA ALA A 209 6.61 -6.10 -14.73
C ALA A 209 7.91 -5.28 -14.66
N ASP A 210 7.90 -4.13 -15.31
CA ASP A 210 9.00 -3.13 -15.30
C ASP A 210 8.60 -1.86 -14.54
N GLY A 211 7.31 -1.54 -14.57
CA GLY A 211 6.80 -0.32 -14.01
C GLY A 211 5.29 -0.27 -13.99
N ILE A 212 4.77 0.86 -13.55
CA ILE A 212 3.34 1.11 -13.46
C ILE A 212 3.05 2.51 -13.98
N GLU A 213 2.10 2.59 -14.90
CA GLU A 213 1.59 3.87 -15.37
C GLU A 213 0.57 4.39 -14.35
N LEU A 214 0.81 5.61 -13.87
CA LEU A 214 -0.02 6.28 -12.88
C LEU A 214 -0.67 7.50 -13.51
N ARG A 215 -1.89 7.80 -13.05
CA ARG A 215 -2.63 8.99 -13.47
C ARG A 215 -3.12 9.79 -12.27
N ARG A 216 -2.97 11.11 -12.36
CA ARG A 216 -3.46 12.06 -11.36
C ARG A 216 -4.99 12.11 -11.34
N ASN A 217 -5.53 12.38 -10.17
CA ASN A 217 -6.95 12.55 -9.93
C ASN A 217 -7.18 13.88 -9.21
N ARG A 218 -8.45 14.27 -9.15
CA ARG A 218 -8.98 15.25 -8.19
C ARG A 218 -10.13 14.63 -7.41
N LEU A 219 -10.48 15.26 -6.29
CA LEU A 219 -11.65 14.87 -5.52
C LEU A 219 -12.88 15.66 -5.98
N GLU A 220 -14.00 14.94 -6.12
CA GLU A 220 -15.32 15.52 -6.34
C GLU A 220 -16.35 14.97 -5.36
N GLY A 221 -17.34 15.78 -5.03
CA GLY A 221 -18.51 15.39 -4.25
C GLY A 221 -18.55 16.00 -2.85
N GLU A 222 -19.57 15.63 -2.10
CA GLU A 222 -19.85 16.16 -0.77
C GLU A 222 -18.90 15.61 0.31
N PRO A 223 -18.72 16.31 1.45
CA PRO A 223 -17.96 15.81 2.60
C PRO A 223 -18.37 14.38 2.99
N GLY A 224 -17.39 13.48 3.16
CA GLY A 224 -17.64 12.07 3.49
C GLY A 224 -18.14 11.18 2.34
N ARG A 225 -18.41 11.75 1.15
CA ARG A 225 -18.82 11.01 -0.07
C ARG A 225 -17.96 11.34 -1.28
N GLN A 226 -16.79 11.94 -1.06
CA GLN A 226 -15.89 12.31 -2.14
C GLN A 226 -15.37 11.09 -2.90
N ARG A 227 -15.32 11.21 -4.23
CA ARG A 227 -14.77 10.24 -5.17
C ARG A 227 -13.57 10.81 -5.90
N ALA A 228 -12.67 9.93 -6.32
CA ALA A 228 -11.57 10.27 -7.20
C ALA A 228 -12.08 10.36 -8.64
N VAL A 229 -11.72 11.42 -9.34
CA VAL A 229 -11.99 11.61 -10.77
C VAL A 229 -10.65 11.86 -11.47
N PRO A 230 -10.31 11.12 -12.53
CA PRO A 230 -9.08 11.35 -13.27
C PRO A 230 -8.96 12.79 -13.78
N LEU A 231 -7.75 13.31 -13.79
CA LEU A 231 -7.43 14.51 -14.56
C LEU A 231 -7.22 14.13 -16.02
N ASP A 232 -7.54 15.07 -16.91
CA ASP A 232 -7.37 14.94 -18.36
C ASP A 232 -6.28 15.91 -18.84
N GLY A 233 -5.62 15.58 -19.95
CA GLY A 233 -4.62 16.46 -20.57
C GLY A 233 -3.29 16.55 -19.79
N PRO A 234 -2.56 17.68 -19.87
CA PRO A 234 -1.21 17.80 -19.31
C PRO A 234 -1.16 17.69 -17.78
N ASP A 235 -2.28 17.95 -17.08
CA ASP A 235 -2.38 17.80 -15.62
C ASP A 235 -2.56 16.34 -15.17
N ALA A 236 -2.67 15.39 -16.12
CA ALA A 236 -2.87 13.96 -15.86
C ALA A 236 -1.56 13.22 -15.57
N GLU A 237 -0.42 13.77 -15.98
CA GLU A 237 0.89 13.14 -15.82
C GLU A 237 1.34 13.12 -14.33
N PRO A 238 1.95 12.00 -13.88
CA PRO A 238 2.19 11.71 -12.46
C PRO A 238 3.32 12.47 -11.79
#